data_AF-A0A0N7L3P6-F1
#
_entry.id   AF-A0A0N7L3P6-F1
#
_cell.length_a   1.000
_cell.length_b   1.000
_cell.length_c   1.000
_cell.angle_alpha   90.00
_cell.angle_beta   90.00
_cell.angle_gamma   90.00
#
_symmetry.space_group_name_H-M   'P 1'
#
loop_
_entity.id
_entity.type
_entity.pdbx_description
1 polymer ?
#
loop_
_entity_poly.entity_id
_entity_poly.type
_entity_poly.pdbx_seq_one_letter_code
_entity_poly.pdbx_strand_id
1 'polypeptide(L)'
;MRNKKRHVNNRRRVRGIPGRAPTARESRQIHIKEAKLRAAVLRLRTLERKGNVATEEDRDECFREVRRLAITPNGLISSAFRTILWPFLLGLLSMKQNVRAISGENVKTEHRDAALIEKDVERSLWHYDVLKRLKETERLSKRRALKNIILSVLNANTTLFYFQGYHDVVSVFLLTLGNSMDTMRAVQVISETYQREPMRSGFEQVMDTTRLLFPLLDAADELLFRHLQASGVEPFFALPWMITWFSHQLKRFEDVARLFDLFLVTHPLFSLYVSAGVLLEARETILCCECDFGTMHGMLSKLPLTMDIEKVIARALVLFHQKPPEQLRRDSEMLADSGNQNMYFQYPFRYQPWLSLTKPMLKNVPPLPPRQSR
;
A
#
# COMPACT_ATOMS: atom_id res chain seq x y z
N MET A 1 8.05 58.42 31.31
CA MET A 1 7.16 57.65 30.43
C MET A 1 7.93 57.23 29.17
N ARG A 2 8.30 55.95 29.04
CA ARG A 2 9.02 55.41 27.87
C ARG A 2 8.29 54.14 27.41
N ASN A 3 7.60 54.24 26.27
CA ASN A 3 6.87 53.15 25.62
C ASN A 3 7.85 52.19 24.92
N LYS A 4 7.91 50.91 25.34
CA LYS A 4 8.57 49.83 24.61
C LYS A 4 7.52 49.00 23.86
N LYS A 5 7.47 49.14 22.53
CA LYS A 5 6.76 48.25 21.61
C LYS A 5 7.38 46.85 21.68
N ARG A 6 6.60 45.81 21.99
CA ARG A 6 6.98 44.41 21.84
C ARG A 6 6.58 43.93 20.44
N HIS A 7 7.58 43.68 19.59
CA HIS A 7 7.40 42.92 18.35
C HIS A 7 7.29 41.43 18.70
N VAL A 8 6.09 40.86 18.50
CA VAL A 8 5.88 39.42 18.46
C VAL A 8 6.18 38.97 17.02
N ASN A 9 7.36 38.38 16.79
CA ASN A 9 7.70 37.84 15.48
C ASN A 9 7.41 36.33 15.46
N ASN A 10 6.31 36.03 14.77
CA ASN A 10 5.73 34.73 14.51
C ASN A 10 6.65 33.92 13.57
N ARG A 11 7.26 32.83 14.05
CA ARG A 11 7.98 31.88 13.18
C ARG A 11 7.26 30.54 13.15
N ARG A 12 6.28 30.46 12.24
CA ARG A 12 5.89 29.21 11.57
C ARG A 12 7.13 28.59 10.92
N ARG A 13 7.49 27.38 11.32
CA ARG A 13 8.30 26.46 10.51
C ARG A 13 7.72 25.06 10.68
N VAL A 14 6.77 24.71 9.81
CA VAL A 14 6.46 23.31 9.50
C VAL A 14 7.23 23.01 8.22
N ARG A 15 8.38 22.38 8.38
CA ARG A 15 9.05 21.58 7.34
C ARG A 15 9.14 20.18 7.91
N GLY A 16 8.55 19.19 7.23
CA GLY A 16 8.81 17.79 7.55
C GLY A 16 10.28 17.51 7.25
N ILE A 17 11.07 17.20 8.28
CA ILE A 17 12.49 16.88 8.14
C ILE A 17 12.63 15.35 8.27
N PRO A 18 13.26 14.67 7.29
CA PRO A 18 13.65 13.27 7.43
C PRO A 18 14.61 13.11 8.62
N GLY A 19 14.32 12.19 9.54
CA GLY A 19 15.20 11.90 10.69
C GLY A 19 14.90 12.67 11.97
N ARG A 20 13.69 13.22 12.15
CA ARG A 20 13.27 13.77 13.45
C ARG A 20 13.31 12.66 14.51
N ALA A 21 14.14 12.84 15.55
CA ALA A 21 14.13 11.95 16.71
C ALA A 21 12.72 11.96 17.33
N PRO A 22 12.13 10.79 17.64
CA PRO A 22 10.81 10.74 18.23
C PRO A 22 10.81 11.50 19.56
N THR A 23 9.75 12.26 19.81
CA THR A 23 9.50 12.84 21.13
C THR A 23 9.40 11.73 22.17
N ALA A 24 9.68 12.02 23.44
CA ALA A 24 9.57 11.03 24.52
C ALA A 24 8.20 10.33 24.55
N ARG A 25 7.13 11.04 24.16
CA ARG A 25 5.78 10.50 24.02
C ARG A 25 5.67 9.50 22.86
N GLU A 26 6.19 9.86 21.68
CA GLU A 26 6.20 8.97 20.50
C GLU A 26 7.04 7.72 20.79
N SER A 27 8.23 7.88 21.38
CA SER A 27 9.05 6.76 21.83
C SER A 27 8.28 5.83 22.76
N ARG A 28 7.61 6.36 23.79
CA ARG A 28 6.80 5.55 24.72
C ARG A 28 5.68 4.80 23.99
N GLN A 29 5.01 5.43 23.03
CA GLN A 29 3.95 4.79 22.25
C GLN A 29 4.50 3.65 21.37
N ILE A 30 5.68 3.84 20.76
CA ILE A 30 6.37 2.80 19.98
C ILE A 30 6.69 1.60 20.88
N HIS A 31 7.27 1.82 22.07
CA HIS A 31 7.60 0.73 23.01
C HIS A 31 6.35 -0.05 23.47
N ILE A 32 5.25 0.64 23.76
CA ILE A 32 3.98 -0.03 24.10
C ILE A 32 3.48 -0.87 22.92
N LYS A 33 3.59 -0.37 21.70
CA LYS A 33 3.16 -1.07 20.50
C LYS A 33 4.06 -2.29 20.21
N GLU A 34 5.36 -2.17 20.39
CA GLU A 34 6.30 -3.31 20.30
C GLU A 34 5.93 -4.41 21.30
N ALA A 35 5.61 -4.06 22.55
CA ALA A 35 5.20 -5.05 23.56
C ALA A 35 3.94 -5.81 23.11
N LYS A 36 2.95 -5.10 22.54
CA LYS A 36 1.75 -5.72 21.97
C LYS A 36 2.05 -6.62 20.77
N LEU A 37 2.92 -6.19 19.87
CA LEU A 37 3.35 -7.01 18.72
C LEU A 37 4.09 -8.28 19.18
N ARG A 38 4.97 -8.18 20.18
CA ARG A 38 5.64 -9.35 20.79
C ARG A 38 4.63 -10.32 21.38
N ALA A 39 3.64 -9.82 22.11
CA ALA A 39 2.56 -10.65 22.65
C ALA A 39 1.75 -11.34 21.56
N ALA A 40 1.40 -10.63 20.48
CA ALA A 40 0.70 -11.21 19.33
C ALA A 40 1.53 -12.31 18.64
N VAL A 41 2.83 -12.08 18.40
CA VAL A 41 3.75 -13.09 17.84
C VAL A 41 3.85 -14.32 18.74
N LEU A 42 3.92 -14.14 20.07
CA LEU A 42 3.96 -15.27 21.00
C LEU A 42 2.64 -16.08 20.96
N ARG A 43 1.50 -15.38 20.87
CA ARG A 43 0.18 -16.03 20.69
C ARG A 43 0.15 -16.84 19.40
N LEU A 44 0.59 -16.26 18.28
CA LEU A 44 0.67 -16.95 16.98
C LEU A 44 1.49 -18.24 17.07
N ARG A 45 2.70 -18.17 17.62
CA ARG A 45 3.56 -19.36 17.81
C ARG A 45 2.91 -20.42 18.69
N THR A 46 2.11 -20.00 19.67
CA THR A 46 1.36 -20.92 20.53
C THR A 46 0.21 -21.58 19.76
N LEU A 47 -0.50 -20.84 18.91
CA LEU A 47 -1.54 -21.38 18.04
C LEU A 47 -0.96 -22.37 17.02
N GLU A 48 0.20 -22.08 16.43
CA GLU A 48 0.90 -23.00 15.53
C GLU A 48 1.28 -24.32 16.22
N ARG A 49 1.74 -24.26 17.48
CA ARG A 49 2.04 -25.46 18.27
C ARG A 49 0.79 -26.26 18.63
N LYS A 50 -0.33 -25.59 18.89
CA LYS A 50 -1.62 -26.23 19.19
C LYS A 50 -2.25 -26.89 17.95
N GLY A 51 -1.83 -26.52 16.74
CA GLY A 51 -2.30 -27.13 15.49
C GLY A 51 -3.83 -27.11 15.38
N ASN A 52 -4.44 -28.28 15.17
CA ASN A 52 -5.89 -28.44 15.03
C ASN A 52 -6.69 -28.20 16.32
N VAL A 53 -6.03 -28.03 17.48
CA VAL A 53 -6.69 -27.74 18.76
C VAL A 53 -6.99 -26.24 18.93
N ALA A 54 -6.36 -25.38 18.13
CA ALA A 54 -6.69 -23.95 18.11
C ALA A 54 -8.05 -23.73 17.43
N THR A 55 -8.99 -23.14 18.16
CA THR A 55 -10.30 -22.75 17.63
C THR A 55 -10.12 -21.75 16.48
N GLU A 56 -11.06 -21.73 15.53
CA GLU A 56 -11.09 -20.69 14.49
C GLU A 56 -11.20 -19.29 15.12
N GLU A 57 -11.96 -19.18 16.22
CA GLU A 57 -12.14 -17.95 17.00
C GLU A 57 -10.81 -17.39 17.54
N ASP A 58 -9.91 -18.26 18.04
CA ASP A 58 -8.59 -17.84 18.52
C ASP A 58 -7.71 -17.22 17.43
N ARG A 59 -7.78 -17.80 16.22
CA ARG A 59 -7.04 -17.31 15.05
C ARG A 59 -7.63 -15.98 14.58
N ASP A 60 -8.94 -15.87 14.54
CA ASP A 60 -9.65 -14.66 14.17
C ASP A 60 -9.41 -13.52 15.16
N GLU A 61 -9.37 -13.79 16.46
CA GLU A 61 -9.02 -12.78 17.45
C GLU A 61 -7.57 -12.31 17.30
N CYS A 62 -6.64 -13.24 17.09
CA CYS A 62 -5.24 -12.88 16.85
C CYS A 62 -5.09 -12.05 15.58
N PHE A 63 -5.78 -12.42 14.50
CA PHE A 63 -5.81 -11.66 13.26
C PHE A 63 -6.35 -10.24 13.50
N ARG A 64 -7.48 -10.09 14.21
CA ARG A 64 -8.07 -8.78 14.54
C ARG A 64 -7.09 -7.88 15.28
N GLU A 65 -6.35 -8.42 16.25
CA GLU A 65 -5.38 -7.63 17.01
C GLU A 65 -4.17 -7.23 16.14
N VAL A 66 -3.61 -8.14 15.35
CA VAL A 66 -2.49 -7.83 14.43
C VAL A 66 -2.92 -6.79 13.40
N ARG A 67 -4.09 -6.98 12.78
CA ARG A 67 -4.69 -6.02 11.84
C ARG A 67 -4.83 -4.64 12.47
N ARG A 68 -5.37 -4.55 13.69
CA ARG A 68 -5.51 -3.28 14.42
C ARG A 68 -4.15 -2.61 14.61
N LEU A 69 -3.12 -3.37 15.00
CA LEU A 69 -1.76 -2.85 15.18
C LEU A 69 -1.17 -2.37 13.84
N ALA A 70 -1.35 -3.12 12.75
CA ALA A 70 -0.87 -2.74 11.42
C ALA A 70 -1.50 -1.43 10.90
N ILE A 71 -2.77 -1.18 11.21
CA ILE A 71 -3.44 0.06 10.77
C ILE A 71 -2.99 1.28 11.59
N THR A 72 -2.86 1.14 12.91
CA THR A 72 -2.47 2.26 13.80
C THR A 72 -1.06 2.81 13.51
N PRO A 73 -0.75 4.07 13.92
CA PRO A 73 0.52 4.72 13.58
C PRO A 73 1.76 3.89 13.86
N ASN A 74 2.76 4.00 12.98
CA ASN A 74 4.01 3.21 12.92
C ASN A 74 3.86 1.75 12.48
N GLY A 75 2.65 1.29 12.09
CA GLY A 75 2.44 -0.04 11.50
C GLY A 75 3.03 -1.18 12.33
N LEU A 76 3.70 -2.13 11.68
CA LEU A 76 4.33 -3.28 12.34
C LEU A 76 5.74 -2.97 12.87
N ILE A 77 6.17 -1.70 12.81
CA ILE A 77 7.40 -1.14 13.40
C ILE A 77 8.69 -1.59 12.76
N SER A 78 8.92 -2.89 12.57
CA SER A 78 10.20 -3.42 12.12
C SER A 78 10.07 -4.63 11.20
N SER A 79 11.08 -4.82 10.36
CA SER A 79 11.19 -6.01 9.50
C SER A 79 11.15 -7.31 10.31
N ALA A 80 11.64 -7.34 11.55
CA ALA A 80 11.60 -8.53 12.40
C ALA A 80 10.17 -8.96 12.80
N PHE A 81 9.23 -8.01 12.92
CA PHE A 81 7.82 -8.35 13.08
C PHE A 81 7.18 -8.71 11.74
N ARG A 82 7.49 -7.97 10.66
CA ARG A 82 6.92 -8.19 9.33
C ARG A 82 7.25 -9.57 8.76
N THR A 83 8.45 -10.10 9.00
CA THR A 83 8.85 -11.47 8.59
C THR A 83 7.93 -12.56 9.12
N ILE A 84 7.30 -12.32 10.27
CA ILE A 84 6.36 -13.26 10.89
C ILE A 84 4.92 -12.89 10.53
N LEU A 85 4.59 -11.61 10.59
CA LEU A 85 3.21 -11.14 10.53
C LEU A 85 2.67 -10.97 9.12
N TRP A 86 3.48 -10.64 8.10
CA TRP A 86 2.99 -10.54 6.73
C TRP A 86 2.51 -11.89 6.18
N PRO A 87 3.27 -13.01 6.31
CA PRO A 87 2.76 -14.32 5.93
C PRO A 87 1.46 -14.66 6.68
N PHE A 88 1.42 -14.42 7.99
CA PHE A 88 0.21 -14.63 8.79
C PHE A 88 -1.01 -13.84 8.26
N LEU A 89 -0.83 -12.55 7.97
CA LEU A 89 -1.89 -11.68 7.45
C LEU A 89 -2.42 -12.11 6.08
N LEU A 90 -1.57 -12.77 5.29
CA LEU A 90 -1.89 -13.38 4.00
C LEU A 90 -2.47 -14.80 4.12
N GLY A 91 -2.77 -15.27 5.33
CA GLY A 91 -3.31 -16.60 5.57
C GLY A 91 -2.29 -17.74 5.43
N LEU A 92 -0.99 -17.41 5.36
CA LEU A 92 0.11 -18.37 5.19
C LEU A 92 0.61 -18.94 6.53
N LEU A 93 -0.27 -19.10 7.52
CA LEU A 93 0.07 -19.91 8.70
C LEU A 93 0.62 -21.22 8.18
N SER A 94 1.78 -21.65 8.71
CA SER A 94 2.56 -22.77 8.22
C SER A 94 1.78 -24.08 8.30
N MET A 95 0.82 -24.22 7.39
CA MET A 95 0.27 -25.46 6.98
C MET A 95 1.43 -26.08 6.24
N LYS A 96 1.90 -27.21 6.76
CA LYS A 96 2.51 -28.26 5.96
C LYS A 96 1.49 -28.77 4.92
N GLN A 97 0.81 -27.88 4.21
CA GLN A 97 0.19 -28.23 2.95
C GLN A 97 1.38 -28.53 2.06
N ASN A 98 1.50 -29.82 1.76
CA ASN A 98 2.27 -30.35 0.67
C ASN A 98 1.94 -29.50 -0.56
N VAL A 99 2.71 -28.45 -0.79
CA VAL A 99 2.97 -28.04 -2.15
C VAL A 99 3.57 -29.29 -2.73
N ARG A 100 2.80 -29.99 -3.56
CA ARG A 100 3.36 -30.94 -4.52
C ARG A 100 4.60 -30.23 -5.03
N ALA A 101 5.78 -30.77 -4.74
CA ALA A 101 6.98 -30.32 -5.43
C ALA A 101 6.54 -30.23 -6.88
N ILE A 102 6.59 -29.02 -7.45
CA ILE A 102 6.31 -28.87 -8.86
C ILE A 102 7.50 -29.56 -9.51
N SER A 103 7.41 -30.88 -9.65
CA SER A 103 8.11 -31.66 -10.64
C SER A 103 7.50 -31.20 -11.96
N GLY A 104 7.89 -30.00 -12.37
CA GLY A 104 7.64 -29.52 -13.71
C GLY A 104 8.43 -30.44 -14.63
N GLU A 105 7.71 -31.25 -15.38
CA GLU A 105 8.24 -31.82 -16.60
C GLU A 105 8.90 -30.69 -17.41
N ASN A 106 10.18 -30.90 -17.71
CA ASN A 106 10.98 -30.02 -18.54
C ASN A 106 10.32 -29.88 -19.92
N VAL A 107 9.54 -28.82 -20.10
CA VAL A 107 9.36 -28.21 -21.42
C VAL A 107 10.04 -26.85 -21.35
N LYS A 108 11.25 -26.79 -21.91
CA LYS A 108 12.12 -25.60 -22.01
C LYS A 108 11.55 -24.56 -22.98
N THR A 109 10.34 -24.08 -22.74
CA THR A 109 9.84 -22.86 -23.39
C THR A 109 9.99 -21.73 -22.39
N GLU A 110 10.78 -20.72 -22.75
CA GLU A 110 10.87 -19.51 -21.94
C GLU A 110 9.49 -18.90 -21.73
N HIS A 111 9.23 -18.39 -20.52
CA HIS A 111 7.97 -17.72 -20.22
C HIS A 111 7.78 -16.52 -21.17
N ARG A 112 6.55 -16.27 -21.64
CA ARG A 112 6.25 -15.19 -22.60
C ARG A 112 6.81 -13.82 -22.20
N ASP A 113 6.84 -13.55 -20.89
CA ASP A 113 7.26 -12.26 -20.33
C ASP A 113 8.73 -12.25 -19.87
N ALA A 114 9.49 -13.34 -20.07
CA ALA A 114 10.83 -13.51 -19.51
C ALA A 114 11.81 -12.39 -19.89
N ALA A 115 11.77 -11.94 -21.14
CA ALA A 115 12.64 -10.87 -21.63
C ALA A 115 12.30 -9.50 -21.01
N LEU A 116 11.02 -9.21 -20.77
CA LEU A 116 10.60 -7.99 -20.08
C LEU A 116 11.03 -8.01 -18.62
N ILE A 117 10.83 -9.16 -17.96
CA ILE A 117 11.24 -9.38 -16.56
C ILE A 117 12.75 -9.19 -16.41
N GLU A 118 13.56 -9.72 -17.33
CA GLU A 118 15.03 -9.56 -17.28
C GLU A 118 15.43 -8.08 -17.28
N LYS A 119 14.92 -7.30 -18.25
CA LYS A 119 15.23 -5.87 -18.38
C LYS A 119 14.81 -5.07 -17.15
N ASP A 120 13.63 -5.39 -16.61
CA ASP A 120 13.09 -4.74 -15.42
C ASP A 120 13.91 -5.06 -14.16
N VAL A 121 14.30 -6.33 -13.99
CA VAL A 121 15.11 -6.77 -12.86
C VAL A 121 16.53 -6.19 -12.94
N GLU A 122 17.13 -6.10 -14.12
CA GLU A 122 18.46 -5.52 -14.32
C GLU A 122 18.53 -4.05 -13.87
N ARG A 123 17.48 -3.27 -14.09
CA ARG A 123 17.38 -1.87 -13.66
C ARG A 123 16.81 -1.68 -12.25
N SER A 124 16.49 -2.75 -11.53
CA SER A 124 15.86 -2.70 -10.19
C SER A 124 16.87 -2.59 -9.03
N LEU A 125 16.34 -2.44 -7.80
CA LEU A 125 17.07 -2.47 -6.52
C LEU A 125 18.06 -1.31 -6.30
N TRP A 126 17.85 -0.15 -6.92
CA TRP A 126 18.73 1.03 -6.75
C TRP A 126 18.14 2.16 -5.93
N HIS A 127 16.82 2.36 -5.96
CA HIS A 127 16.20 3.61 -5.50
C HIS A 127 15.99 3.70 -3.99
N TYR A 128 15.85 2.56 -3.30
CA TYR A 128 15.69 2.54 -1.86
C TYR A 128 16.96 2.95 -1.11
N ASP A 129 16.78 3.76 -0.07
CA ASP A 129 17.82 4.19 0.86
C ASP A 129 18.64 3.03 1.44
N VAL A 130 17.99 1.94 1.83
CA VAL A 130 18.65 0.72 2.35
C VAL A 130 19.52 -0.01 1.32
N LEU A 131 19.39 0.29 0.02
CA LEU A 131 20.11 -0.38 -1.07
C LEU A 131 21.26 0.44 -1.65
N LYS A 132 21.40 1.71 -1.25
CA LYS A 132 22.43 2.63 -1.79
C LYS A 132 23.86 2.17 -1.52
N ARG A 133 24.08 1.36 -0.47
CA ARG A 133 25.40 0.85 -0.07
C ARG A 133 25.55 -0.66 -0.28
N LEU A 134 24.62 -1.29 -1.00
CA LEU A 134 24.63 -2.71 -1.25
C LEU A 134 25.77 -3.05 -2.24
N LYS A 135 26.56 -4.09 -1.93
CA LYS A 135 27.61 -4.56 -2.84
C LYS A 135 27.00 -5.11 -4.12
N GLU A 136 27.70 -4.99 -5.24
CA GLU A 136 27.17 -5.46 -6.53
C GLU A 136 26.89 -6.97 -6.53
N THR A 137 27.74 -7.78 -5.88
CA THR A 137 27.50 -9.22 -5.75
C THR A 137 26.21 -9.55 -4.98
N GLU A 138 25.92 -8.81 -3.91
CA GLU A 138 24.68 -8.96 -3.13
C GLU A 138 23.47 -8.48 -3.94
N ARG A 139 23.62 -7.39 -4.71
CA ARG A 139 22.59 -6.87 -5.62
C ARG A 139 22.23 -7.89 -6.69
N LEU A 140 23.24 -8.47 -7.36
CA LEU A 140 23.06 -9.52 -8.37
C LEU A 140 22.38 -10.76 -7.77
N SER A 141 22.77 -11.16 -6.54
CA SER A 141 22.10 -12.26 -5.84
C SER A 141 20.62 -11.97 -5.58
N LYS A 142 20.29 -10.76 -5.10
CA LYS A 142 18.89 -10.34 -4.90
C LYS A 142 18.11 -10.23 -6.21
N ARG A 143 18.72 -9.74 -7.30
CA ARG A 143 18.10 -9.69 -8.63
C ARG A 143 17.78 -11.10 -9.15
N ARG A 144 18.69 -12.05 -8.98
CA ARG A 144 18.45 -13.44 -9.34
C ARG A 144 17.28 -14.02 -8.55
N ALA A 145 17.24 -13.78 -7.23
CA ALA A 145 16.10 -14.19 -6.40
C ALA A 145 14.79 -13.54 -6.86
N LEU A 146 14.81 -12.23 -7.14
CA LEU A 146 13.65 -11.46 -7.62
C LEU A 146 13.10 -12.05 -8.92
N LYS A 147 13.97 -12.26 -9.93
CA LYS A 147 13.61 -12.90 -11.20
C LYS A 147 12.98 -14.27 -10.98
N ASN A 148 13.61 -15.11 -10.16
CA ASN A 148 13.13 -16.47 -9.90
C ASN A 148 11.75 -16.48 -9.25
N ILE A 149 11.50 -15.59 -8.28
CA ILE A 149 10.19 -15.45 -7.63
C ILE A 149 9.12 -15.04 -8.65
N ILE A 150 9.38 -14.00 -9.45
CA ILE A 150 8.43 -13.50 -10.46
C ILE A 150 8.09 -14.60 -11.46
N LEU A 151 9.10 -15.25 -12.04
CA LEU A 151 8.89 -16.33 -13.01
C LEU A 151 8.16 -17.52 -12.41
N SER A 152 8.46 -17.89 -11.15
CA SER A 152 7.79 -19.00 -10.48
C SER A 152 6.28 -18.74 -10.30
N VAL A 153 5.91 -17.52 -9.93
CA VAL A 153 4.49 -17.14 -9.77
C VAL A 153 3.76 -17.11 -11.11
N LEU A 154 4.37 -16.54 -12.16
CA LEU A 154 3.75 -16.50 -13.49
C LEU A 154 3.63 -17.89 -14.12
N ASN A 155 4.63 -18.77 -13.93
CA ASN A 155 4.57 -20.15 -14.39
C ASN A 155 3.52 -20.98 -13.63
N ALA A 156 3.32 -20.70 -12.33
CA ALA A 156 2.30 -21.37 -11.53
C ALA A 156 0.87 -20.96 -11.92
N ASN A 157 0.70 -19.77 -12.51
CA ASN A 157 -0.60 -19.26 -12.92
C ASN A 157 -0.50 -18.50 -14.26
N THR A 158 -0.72 -19.22 -15.36
CA THR A 158 -0.60 -18.71 -16.74
C THR A 158 -1.63 -17.62 -17.09
N THR A 159 -2.64 -17.40 -16.24
CA THR A 159 -3.61 -16.32 -16.39
C THR A 159 -3.10 -14.97 -15.88
N LEU A 160 -1.92 -14.93 -15.26
CA LEU A 160 -1.25 -13.70 -14.84
C LEU A 160 -0.33 -13.18 -15.95
N PHE A 161 -0.48 -11.91 -16.29
CA PHE A 161 0.36 -11.20 -17.24
C PHE A 161 1.31 -10.27 -16.46
N TYR A 162 2.59 -10.28 -16.83
CA TYR A 162 3.54 -9.36 -16.22
C TYR A 162 3.24 -7.91 -16.65
N PHE A 163 3.26 -6.97 -15.70
CA PHE A 163 3.27 -5.55 -15.99
C PHE A 163 4.56 -4.87 -15.53
N GLN A 164 4.97 -3.83 -16.25
CA GLN A 164 6.14 -3.05 -15.90
C GLN A 164 5.93 -2.33 -14.56
N GLY A 165 6.78 -2.64 -13.58
CA GLY A 165 6.66 -2.17 -12.19
C GLY A 165 6.25 -3.25 -11.20
N TYR A 166 5.80 -4.42 -11.66
CA TYR A 166 5.51 -5.54 -10.76
C TYR A 166 6.73 -5.99 -9.95
N HIS A 167 7.92 -5.95 -10.56
CA HIS A 167 9.19 -6.23 -9.87
C HIS A 167 9.43 -5.33 -8.64
N ASP A 168 8.96 -4.07 -8.64
CA ASP A 168 9.09 -3.18 -7.49
C ASP A 168 8.21 -3.68 -6.33
N VAL A 169 7.00 -4.17 -6.60
CA VAL A 169 6.12 -4.80 -5.58
C VAL A 169 6.79 -6.05 -4.99
N VAL A 170 7.28 -6.95 -5.85
CA VAL A 170 7.94 -8.19 -5.41
C VAL A 170 9.24 -7.89 -4.65
N SER A 171 9.96 -6.83 -5.01
CA SER A 171 11.16 -6.41 -4.30
C SER A 171 10.89 -6.10 -2.83
N VAL A 172 9.73 -5.53 -2.49
CA VAL A 172 9.37 -5.24 -1.10
C VAL A 172 9.27 -6.53 -0.29
N PHE A 173 8.58 -7.55 -0.81
CA PHE A 173 8.51 -8.85 -0.17
C PHE A 173 9.89 -9.51 -0.04
N LEU A 174 10.72 -9.46 -1.08
CA LEU A 174 12.07 -10.02 -1.04
C LEU A 174 12.95 -9.31 0.00
N LEU A 175 12.85 -7.99 0.13
CA LEU A 175 13.63 -7.21 1.08
C LEU A 175 13.16 -7.40 2.53
N THR A 176 11.87 -7.64 2.74
CA THR A 176 11.29 -7.86 4.07
C THR A 176 11.39 -9.32 4.52
N LEU A 177 11.02 -10.28 3.66
CA LEU A 177 10.89 -11.70 3.99
C LEU A 177 12.13 -12.53 3.57
N GLY A 178 13.07 -11.93 2.84
CA GLY A 178 14.25 -12.62 2.32
C GLY A 178 13.93 -13.52 1.11
N ASN A 179 14.92 -14.30 0.68
CA ASN A 179 14.72 -15.32 -0.36
C ASN A 179 14.26 -16.63 0.29
N SER A 180 12.96 -16.77 0.52
CA SER A 180 12.37 -17.91 1.23
C SER A 180 11.09 -18.40 0.54
N MET A 181 10.63 -19.60 0.91
CA MET A 181 9.33 -20.12 0.45
C MET A 181 8.16 -19.28 0.93
N ASP A 182 8.28 -18.60 2.07
CA ASP A 182 7.24 -17.67 2.56
C ASP A 182 7.12 -16.46 1.64
N THR A 183 8.24 -15.96 1.12
CA THR A 183 8.26 -14.90 0.10
C THR A 183 7.55 -15.34 -1.17
N MET A 184 7.89 -16.52 -1.69
CA MET A 184 7.23 -17.07 -2.90
C MET A 184 5.71 -17.19 -2.71
N ARG A 185 5.27 -17.77 -1.59
CA ARG A 185 3.85 -17.94 -1.27
C ARG A 185 3.14 -16.60 -1.07
N ALA A 186 3.77 -15.65 -0.37
CA ALA A 186 3.22 -14.31 -0.18
C ALA A 186 3.00 -13.60 -1.53
N VAL A 187 4.00 -13.68 -2.41
CA VAL A 187 3.94 -13.06 -3.73
C VAL A 187 2.88 -13.74 -4.62
N GLN A 188 2.73 -15.06 -4.54
CA GLN A 188 1.64 -15.75 -5.23
C GLN A 188 0.26 -15.24 -4.76
N VAL A 189 0.03 -15.23 -3.45
CA VAL A 189 -1.26 -14.78 -2.87
C VAL A 189 -1.56 -13.35 -3.27
N ILE A 190 -0.61 -12.41 -3.17
CA ILE A 190 -0.88 -11.02 -3.56
C ILE A 190 -1.12 -10.86 -5.06
N SER A 191 -0.50 -11.70 -5.91
CA SER A 191 -0.71 -11.66 -7.36
C SER A 191 -2.12 -12.08 -7.75
N GLU A 192 -2.65 -13.07 -7.04
CA GLU A 192 -3.96 -13.66 -7.30
C GLU A 192 -5.10 -12.87 -6.64
N THR A 193 -4.76 -11.94 -5.73
CA THR A 193 -5.74 -11.17 -4.96
C THR A 193 -5.58 -9.67 -5.23
N TYR A 194 -4.68 -9.02 -4.50
CA TYR A 194 -4.48 -7.57 -4.49
C TYR A 194 -3.95 -6.97 -5.78
N GLN A 195 -3.05 -7.69 -6.47
CA GLN A 195 -2.41 -7.29 -7.72
C GLN A 195 -3.03 -8.00 -8.92
N ARG A 196 -4.20 -8.64 -8.74
CA ARG A 196 -4.84 -9.41 -9.81
C ARG A 196 -5.22 -8.53 -10.99
N GLU A 197 -5.75 -7.34 -10.73
CA GLU A 197 -6.25 -6.44 -11.79
C GLU A 197 -5.15 -5.91 -12.70
N PRO A 198 -4.01 -5.38 -12.22
CA PRO A 198 -2.88 -5.00 -13.08
C PRO A 198 -2.22 -6.17 -13.81
N MET A 199 -2.46 -7.41 -13.37
CA MET A 199 -1.91 -8.63 -13.98
C MET A 199 -2.90 -9.35 -14.92
N ARG A 200 -3.96 -8.66 -15.36
CA ARG A 200 -4.81 -9.14 -16.47
C ARG A 200 -4.16 -8.83 -17.81
N SER A 201 -4.74 -9.32 -18.91
CA SER A 201 -4.27 -9.07 -20.27
C SER A 201 -4.39 -7.61 -20.73
N GLY A 202 -5.11 -6.77 -19.99
CA GLY A 202 -5.36 -5.36 -20.31
C GLY A 202 -5.55 -4.52 -19.05
N PHE A 203 -5.45 -3.21 -19.20
CA PHE A 203 -5.48 -2.23 -18.10
C PHE A 203 -6.83 -1.52 -17.94
N GLU A 204 -7.84 -1.86 -18.74
CA GLU A 204 -9.13 -1.16 -18.80
C GLU A 204 -9.76 -1.03 -17.41
N GLN A 205 -9.83 -2.14 -16.65
CA GLN A 205 -10.40 -2.16 -15.30
C GLN A 205 -9.56 -1.33 -14.31
N VAL A 206 -8.23 -1.35 -14.45
CA VAL A 206 -7.34 -0.55 -13.61
C VAL A 206 -7.54 0.93 -13.90
N MET A 207 -7.63 1.31 -15.18
CA MET A 207 -7.85 2.68 -15.64
C MET A 207 -9.21 3.21 -15.14
N ASP A 208 -10.27 2.42 -15.29
CA ASP A 208 -11.61 2.77 -14.77
C ASP A 208 -11.61 2.93 -13.25
N THR A 209 -10.89 2.05 -12.54
CA THR A 209 -10.73 2.16 -11.09
C THR A 209 -9.93 3.40 -10.71
N THR A 210 -8.89 3.76 -11.47
CA THR A 210 -8.10 4.99 -11.24
C THR A 210 -8.93 6.25 -11.48
N ARG A 211 -9.91 6.24 -12.40
CA ARG A 211 -10.83 7.38 -12.62
C ARG A 211 -11.64 7.74 -11.38
N LEU A 212 -11.91 6.79 -10.48
CA LEU A 212 -12.58 7.04 -9.20
C LEU A 212 -11.80 7.96 -8.25
N LEU A 213 -10.53 8.25 -8.52
CA LEU A 213 -9.74 9.18 -7.74
C LEU A 213 -10.38 10.57 -7.70
N PHE A 214 -10.93 11.03 -8.83
CA PHE A 214 -11.52 12.37 -8.93
C PHE A 214 -12.87 12.49 -8.21
N PRO A 215 -13.84 11.58 -8.37
CA PRO A 215 -15.04 11.55 -7.53
C PRO A 215 -14.76 11.41 -6.02
N LEU A 216 -13.64 10.80 -5.65
CA LEU A 216 -13.18 10.73 -4.26
C LEU A 216 -12.63 12.09 -3.79
N LEU A 217 -11.85 12.78 -4.61
CA LEU A 217 -11.35 14.14 -4.33
C LEU A 217 -12.47 15.17 -4.30
N ASP A 218 -13.42 15.13 -5.23
CA ASP A 218 -14.59 16.04 -5.25
C ASP A 218 -15.37 15.97 -3.93
N ALA A 219 -15.55 14.76 -3.40
CA ALA A 219 -16.19 14.56 -2.11
C ALA A 219 -15.39 15.17 -0.95
N ALA A 220 -14.06 15.16 -1.03
CA ALA A 220 -13.15 15.58 0.03
C ALA A 220 -12.82 17.08 0.02
N ASP A 221 -12.59 17.63 -1.17
CA ASP A 221 -12.12 18.99 -1.42
C ASP A 221 -12.50 19.40 -2.86
N GLU A 222 -13.70 19.93 -2.99
CA GLU A 222 -14.27 20.37 -4.26
C GLU A 222 -13.40 21.43 -4.97
N LEU A 223 -12.74 22.31 -4.22
CA LEU A 223 -11.88 23.35 -4.80
C LEU A 223 -10.62 22.74 -5.42
N LEU A 224 -10.00 21.77 -4.75
CA LEU A 224 -8.88 21.01 -5.30
C LEU A 224 -9.30 20.22 -6.55
N PHE A 225 -10.45 19.55 -6.50
CA PHE A 225 -11.00 18.83 -7.64
C PHE A 225 -11.24 19.74 -8.84
N ARG A 226 -11.93 20.87 -8.66
CA ARG A 226 -12.21 21.82 -9.74
C ARG A 226 -10.94 22.36 -10.39
N HIS A 227 -9.89 22.63 -9.59
CA HIS A 227 -8.60 23.09 -10.12
C HIS A 227 -7.92 22.02 -11.00
N LEU A 228 -7.94 20.77 -10.55
CA LEU A 228 -7.43 19.64 -11.34
C LEU A 228 -8.25 19.44 -12.62
N GLN A 229 -9.58 19.46 -12.52
CA GLN A 229 -10.47 19.32 -13.67
C GLN A 229 -10.26 20.42 -14.71
N ALA A 230 -10.15 21.68 -14.27
CA ALA A 230 -9.94 22.84 -15.14
C ALA A 230 -8.59 22.78 -15.89
N SER A 231 -7.56 22.17 -15.29
CA SER A 231 -6.27 21.96 -15.96
C SER A 231 -6.31 20.91 -17.09
N GLY A 232 -7.39 20.13 -17.19
CA GLY A 232 -7.55 19.07 -18.19
C GLY A 232 -6.78 17.79 -17.92
N VAL A 233 -6.14 17.64 -16.75
CA VAL A 233 -5.45 16.38 -16.40
C VAL A 233 -6.45 15.28 -16.05
N GLU A 234 -6.14 14.06 -16.46
CA GLU A 234 -6.82 12.85 -16.01
C GLU A 234 -6.05 12.20 -14.84
N PRO A 235 -6.70 11.38 -14.00
CA PRO A 235 -6.08 10.80 -12.80
C PRO A 235 -5.01 9.74 -13.07
N PHE A 236 -4.61 9.50 -14.32
CA PHE A 236 -3.65 8.45 -14.70
C PHE A 236 -2.22 8.72 -14.24
N PHE A 237 -1.88 9.94 -13.79
CA PHE A 237 -0.64 10.19 -13.07
C PHE A 237 -0.51 9.32 -11.81
N ALA A 238 -1.63 8.89 -11.22
CA ALA A 238 -1.67 8.03 -10.03
C ALA A 238 -1.65 6.52 -10.36
N LEU A 239 -1.73 6.15 -11.64
CA LEU A 239 -1.70 4.74 -12.05
C LEU A 239 -0.44 4.02 -11.53
N PRO A 240 0.78 4.57 -11.69
CA PRO A 240 1.98 3.96 -11.12
C PRO A 240 1.91 3.78 -9.60
N TRP A 241 1.26 4.69 -8.89
CA TRP A 241 1.12 4.61 -7.43
C TRP A 241 0.27 3.42 -7.01
N MET A 242 -0.85 3.22 -7.71
CA MET A 242 -1.81 2.16 -7.43
C MET A 242 -1.24 0.79 -7.76
N ILE A 243 -0.69 0.60 -8.95
CA ILE A 243 -0.24 -0.72 -9.43
C ILE A 243 1.04 -1.18 -8.73
N THR A 244 1.90 -0.25 -8.29
CA THR A 244 3.10 -0.60 -7.54
C THR A 244 2.96 -0.40 -6.04
N TRP A 245 1.78 -0.05 -5.51
CA TRP A 245 1.62 0.29 -4.08
C TRP A 245 2.67 1.30 -3.58
N PHE A 246 2.93 2.33 -4.37
CA PHE A 246 3.95 3.37 -4.13
C PHE A 246 5.41 2.87 -4.03
N SER A 247 5.67 1.58 -4.25
CA SER A 247 7.01 0.99 -4.11
C SER A 247 8.01 1.54 -5.13
N HIS A 248 7.53 2.00 -6.29
CA HIS A 248 8.35 2.62 -7.33
C HIS A 248 8.72 4.08 -7.01
N GLN A 249 7.81 4.84 -6.39
CA GLN A 249 7.96 6.30 -6.21
C GLN A 249 8.73 6.65 -4.93
N LEU A 250 8.55 5.88 -3.86
CA LEU A 250 9.14 6.17 -2.58
C LEU A 250 10.57 5.65 -2.46
N LYS A 251 11.45 6.51 -1.96
CA LYS A 251 12.89 6.20 -1.76
C LYS A 251 13.20 5.64 -0.37
N ARG A 252 12.36 5.91 0.63
CA ARG A 252 12.56 5.41 2.00
C ARG A 252 11.84 4.08 2.14
N PHE A 253 12.60 3.00 2.32
CA PHE A 253 12.02 1.65 2.36
C PHE A 253 11.03 1.48 3.52
N GLU A 254 11.29 2.09 4.67
CA GLU A 254 10.37 2.01 5.82
C GLU A 254 9.00 2.65 5.54
N ASP A 255 8.94 3.71 4.72
CA ASP A 255 7.66 4.33 4.35
C ASP A 255 6.86 3.39 3.41
N VAL A 256 7.54 2.69 2.50
CA VAL A 256 6.93 1.65 1.64
C VAL A 256 6.46 0.46 2.47
N ALA A 257 7.31 -0.07 3.35
CA ALA A 257 6.94 -1.19 4.21
C ALA A 257 5.75 -0.83 5.13
N ARG A 258 5.68 0.41 5.59
CA ARG A 258 4.55 0.93 6.38
C ARG A 258 3.24 0.97 5.59
N LEU A 259 3.28 1.29 4.29
CA LEU A 259 2.11 1.19 3.41
C LEU A 259 1.71 -0.26 3.16
N PHE A 260 2.66 -1.16 2.99
CA PHE A 260 2.39 -2.60 2.82
C PHE A 260 1.74 -3.20 4.08
N ASP A 261 2.16 -2.78 5.28
CA ASP A 261 1.48 -3.14 6.53
C ASP A 261 -0.03 -2.85 6.47
N LEU A 262 -0.44 -1.77 5.79
CA LEU A 262 -1.85 -1.39 5.61
C LEU A 262 -2.52 -2.14 4.46
N PHE A 263 -1.91 -2.18 3.29
CA PHE A 263 -2.53 -2.76 2.10
C PHE A 263 -2.87 -4.24 2.30
N LEU A 264 -2.02 -4.98 3.02
CA LEU A 264 -2.23 -6.38 3.36
C LEU A 264 -3.43 -6.64 4.31
N VAL A 265 -3.96 -5.60 4.96
CA VAL A 265 -5.05 -5.74 5.95
C VAL A 265 -6.27 -4.88 5.65
N THR A 266 -6.23 -4.12 4.55
CA THR A 266 -7.31 -3.23 4.12
C THR A 266 -7.92 -3.73 2.81
N HIS A 267 -9.02 -3.08 2.41
CA HIS A 267 -9.69 -3.36 1.14
C HIS A 267 -8.73 -3.10 -0.04
N PRO A 268 -8.73 -3.89 -1.13
CA PRO A 268 -7.79 -3.69 -2.23
C PRO A 268 -7.81 -2.28 -2.85
N LEU A 269 -8.99 -1.64 -2.93
CA LEU A 269 -9.13 -0.25 -3.36
C LEU A 269 -8.44 0.78 -2.44
N PHE A 270 -7.94 0.40 -1.25
CA PHE A 270 -7.35 1.34 -0.29
C PHE A 270 -6.13 2.08 -0.86
N SER A 271 -5.42 1.52 -1.85
CA SER A 271 -4.37 2.23 -2.58
C SER A 271 -4.88 3.50 -3.27
N LEU A 272 -6.11 3.51 -3.80
CA LEU A 272 -6.78 4.69 -4.35
C LEU A 272 -7.00 5.77 -3.28
N TYR A 273 -7.39 5.37 -2.06
CA TYR A 273 -7.60 6.29 -0.94
C TYR A 273 -6.27 6.88 -0.46
N VAL A 274 -5.18 6.11 -0.47
CA VAL A 274 -3.84 6.62 -0.21
C VAL A 274 -3.44 7.62 -1.30
N SER A 275 -3.72 7.36 -2.58
CA SER A 275 -3.50 8.32 -3.68
C SER A 275 -4.26 9.64 -3.44
N ALA A 276 -5.52 9.60 -3.02
CA ALA A 276 -6.27 10.80 -2.63
C ALA A 276 -5.64 11.50 -1.43
N GLY A 277 -5.18 10.75 -0.42
CA GLY A 277 -4.46 11.29 0.73
C GLY A 277 -3.18 12.04 0.37
N VAL A 278 -2.42 11.55 -0.64
CA VAL A 278 -1.24 12.24 -1.18
C VAL A 278 -1.61 13.59 -1.78
N LEU A 279 -2.66 13.64 -2.61
CA LEU A 279 -3.11 14.87 -3.25
C LEU A 279 -3.64 15.88 -2.22
N LEU A 280 -4.39 15.42 -1.21
CA LEU A 280 -4.87 16.27 -0.13
C LEU A 280 -3.75 16.82 0.76
N GLU A 281 -2.66 16.09 0.94
CA GLU A 281 -1.48 16.62 1.64
C GLU A 281 -0.69 17.61 0.78
N ALA A 282 -0.70 17.42 -0.54
CA ALA A 282 -0.10 18.34 -1.51
C ALA A 282 -1.03 19.50 -1.94
N ARG A 283 -2.21 19.64 -1.32
CA ARG A 283 -3.27 20.58 -1.69
C ARG A 283 -2.77 21.97 -2.05
N GLU A 284 -2.07 22.62 -1.12
CA GLU A 284 -1.59 24.01 -1.32
C GLU A 284 -0.63 24.12 -2.51
N THR A 285 0.25 23.12 -2.68
CA THR A 285 1.16 23.07 -3.82
C THR A 285 0.41 22.91 -5.13
N ILE A 286 -0.65 22.09 -5.14
CA ILE A 286 -1.46 21.87 -6.34
C ILE A 286 -2.25 23.12 -6.71
N LEU A 287 -2.84 23.81 -5.73
CA LEU A 287 -3.62 25.02 -5.97
C LEU A 287 -2.77 26.23 -6.39
N CYS A 288 -1.49 26.26 -5.98
CA CYS A 288 -0.54 27.25 -6.47
C CYS A 288 0.08 26.90 -7.83
N CYS A 289 -0.15 25.70 -8.35
CA CYS A 289 0.33 25.28 -9.66
C CYS A 289 -0.52 25.91 -10.76
N GLU A 290 0.13 26.27 -11.87
CA GLU A 290 -0.52 26.80 -13.06
C GLU A 290 -1.60 25.83 -13.55
N CYS A 291 -2.76 26.37 -13.92
CA CYS A 291 -3.93 25.59 -14.32
C CYS A 291 -3.87 25.24 -15.82
N ASP A 292 -2.78 24.59 -16.22
CA ASP A 292 -2.58 24.05 -17.57
C ASP A 292 -2.17 22.57 -17.49
N PHE A 293 -2.47 21.81 -18.54
CA PHE A 293 -2.23 20.38 -18.57
C PHE A 293 -0.76 20.01 -18.33
N GLY A 294 0.17 20.69 -19.00
CA GLY A 294 1.59 20.33 -19.01
C GLY A 294 2.24 20.54 -17.65
N THR A 295 2.04 21.70 -17.04
CA THR A 295 2.61 22.03 -15.73
C THR A 295 1.98 21.17 -14.64
N MET A 296 0.64 21.02 -14.67
CA MET A 296 -0.09 20.22 -13.69
C MET A 296 0.32 18.74 -13.76
N HIS A 297 0.33 18.13 -14.96
CA HIS A 297 0.74 16.74 -15.13
C HIS A 297 2.21 16.52 -14.73
N GLY A 298 3.09 17.45 -15.08
CA GLY A 298 4.52 17.40 -14.72
C GLY A 298 4.77 17.50 -13.22
N MET A 299 3.96 18.28 -12.49
CA MET A 299 4.01 18.35 -11.04
C MET A 299 3.45 17.07 -10.39
N LEU A 300 2.27 16.63 -10.81
CA LEU A 300 1.59 15.46 -10.24
C LEU A 300 2.41 14.18 -10.44
N SER A 301 3.05 14.01 -11.60
CA SER A 301 3.91 12.86 -11.88
C SER A 301 5.16 12.79 -11.00
N LYS A 302 5.56 13.90 -10.37
CA LYS A 302 6.68 13.94 -9.40
C LYS A 302 6.22 13.68 -7.97
N LEU A 303 4.91 13.63 -7.72
CA LEU A 303 4.38 13.22 -6.43
C LEU A 303 4.44 11.69 -6.28
N PRO A 304 4.48 11.20 -5.03
CA PRO A 304 4.69 11.96 -3.80
C PRO A 304 6.16 12.44 -3.66
N LEU A 305 6.34 13.75 -3.46
CA LEU A 305 7.57 14.28 -2.85
C LEU A 305 7.60 13.87 -1.38
N THR A 306 8.71 14.11 -0.66
CA THR A 306 8.84 13.78 0.78
C THR A 306 7.54 14.07 1.54
N MET A 307 6.84 13.03 1.96
CA MET A 307 5.52 13.13 2.58
C MET A 307 5.54 12.54 3.98
N ASP A 308 4.70 13.10 4.85
CA ASP A 308 4.41 12.52 6.14
C ASP A 308 3.44 11.35 5.94
N ILE A 309 3.99 10.14 5.91
CA ILE A 309 3.23 8.94 5.56
C ILE A 309 2.05 8.71 6.52
N GLU A 310 2.19 9.03 7.80
CA GLU A 310 1.13 8.85 8.79
C GLU A 310 -0.02 9.85 8.58
N LYS A 311 0.28 11.07 8.14
CA LYS A 311 -0.79 12.03 7.75
C LYS A 311 -1.54 11.57 6.51
N VAL A 312 -0.83 11.09 5.50
CA VAL A 312 -1.46 10.56 4.27
C VAL A 312 -2.35 9.36 4.59
N ILE A 313 -1.86 8.43 5.41
CA ILE A 313 -2.63 7.29 5.90
C ILE A 313 -3.86 7.77 6.69
N ALA A 314 -3.70 8.76 7.58
CA ALA A 314 -4.83 9.28 8.37
C ALA A 314 -5.92 9.89 7.47
N ARG A 315 -5.54 10.69 6.46
CA ARG A 315 -6.48 11.24 5.46
C ARG A 315 -7.17 10.12 4.67
N ALA A 316 -6.42 9.12 4.22
CA ALA A 316 -6.96 7.98 3.50
C ALA A 316 -7.98 7.18 4.33
N LEU A 317 -7.70 6.95 5.62
CA LEU A 317 -8.62 6.30 6.54
C LEU A 317 -9.91 7.11 6.76
N VAL A 318 -9.79 8.43 6.92
CA VAL A 318 -10.95 9.34 7.03
C VAL A 318 -11.83 9.22 5.79
N LEU A 319 -11.23 9.33 4.59
CA LEU A 319 -11.97 9.22 3.34
C LEU A 319 -12.60 7.84 3.15
N PHE A 320 -11.89 6.78 3.49
CA PHE A 320 -12.39 5.41 3.40
C PHE A 320 -13.64 5.21 4.26
N HIS A 321 -13.69 5.86 5.42
CA HIS A 321 -14.87 5.85 6.29
C HIS A 321 -16.02 6.71 5.79
N GLN A 322 -15.71 7.90 5.27
CA GLN A 322 -16.71 8.86 4.80
C GLN A 322 -17.36 8.43 3.48
N LYS A 323 -16.57 7.83 2.59
CA LYS A 323 -17.00 7.39 1.26
C LYS A 323 -16.46 5.98 0.99
N PRO A 324 -17.06 4.93 1.58
CA PRO A 324 -16.62 3.55 1.40
C PRO A 324 -16.66 3.09 -0.07
N PRO A 325 -15.92 2.03 -0.44
CA PRO A 325 -15.84 1.55 -1.84
C PRO A 325 -17.20 1.29 -2.49
N GLU A 326 -18.17 0.69 -1.78
CA GLU A 326 -19.49 0.43 -2.37
C GLU A 326 -20.29 1.70 -2.63
N GLN A 327 -20.08 2.75 -1.83
CA GLN A 327 -20.70 4.06 -2.05
C GLN A 327 -19.99 4.79 -3.20
N LEU A 328 -18.66 4.83 -3.20
CA LEU A 328 -17.87 5.45 -4.27
C LEU A 328 -18.22 4.86 -5.65
N ARG A 329 -18.38 3.53 -5.72
CA ARG A 329 -18.79 2.81 -6.93
C ARG A 329 -20.20 3.21 -7.39
N ARG A 330 -21.17 3.27 -6.47
CA ARG A 330 -22.56 3.66 -6.76
C ARG A 330 -22.66 5.10 -7.27
N ASP A 331 -21.98 6.02 -6.61
CA ASP A 331 -22.01 7.45 -6.94
C ASP A 331 -21.37 7.77 -8.29
N SER A 332 -20.47 6.92 -8.78
CA SER A 332 -19.69 7.15 -10.01
C SER A 332 -20.25 6.42 -11.23
N GLU A 333 -21.46 5.83 -11.13
CA GLU A 333 -22.15 5.11 -12.21
C GLU A 333 -21.29 4.04 -12.91
N MET A 334 -20.28 3.49 -12.23
CA MET A 334 -19.47 2.40 -12.79
C MET A 334 -20.38 1.19 -13.05
N LEU A 335 -20.53 0.82 -14.33
CA LEU A 335 -21.44 -0.22 -14.83
C LEU A 335 -21.41 -1.48 -13.95
N ALA A 336 -22.57 -1.84 -13.42
CA ALA A 336 -22.77 -2.97 -12.52
C ALA A 336 -22.24 -4.31 -13.07
N ASP A 337 -22.20 -4.48 -14.40
CA ASP A 337 -21.78 -5.72 -15.07
C ASP A 337 -20.29 -6.07 -14.92
N SER A 338 -19.42 -5.08 -14.69
CA SER A 338 -17.98 -5.31 -14.46
C SER A 338 -17.64 -5.58 -12.97
N GLY A 339 -18.55 -5.25 -12.05
CA GLY A 339 -18.28 -5.21 -10.61
C GLY A 339 -18.11 -6.58 -9.94
N ASN A 340 -18.75 -7.63 -10.47
CA ASN A 340 -18.61 -8.99 -9.91
C ASN A 340 -17.30 -9.68 -10.30
N GLN A 341 -16.52 -9.11 -11.23
CA GLN A 341 -15.23 -9.67 -11.64
C GLN A 341 -14.01 -8.84 -11.25
N ASN A 342 -14.17 -7.57 -10.87
CA ASN A 342 -13.06 -6.69 -10.50
C ASN A 342 -12.64 -6.92 -9.04
N MET A 343 -11.44 -7.47 -8.84
CA MET A 343 -10.87 -7.78 -7.52
C MET A 343 -10.59 -6.54 -6.67
N TYR A 344 -10.55 -5.33 -7.25
CA TYR A 344 -10.40 -4.12 -6.44
C TYR A 344 -11.59 -3.88 -5.51
N PHE A 345 -12.78 -4.41 -5.82
CA PHE A 345 -14.02 -4.25 -5.04
C PHE A 345 -14.38 -5.50 -4.22
N GLN A 346 -13.47 -6.47 -4.12
CA GLN A 346 -13.70 -7.70 -3.38
C GLN A 346 -12.64 -7.87 -2.31
N TYR A 347 -13.03 -8.29 -1.11
CA TYR A 347 -12.06 -8.61 -0.08
C TYR A 347 -11.40 -9.96 -0.36
N PRO A 348 -10.06 -10.04 -0.44
CA PRO A 348 -9.32 -11.28 -0.65
C PRO A 348 -9.62 -12.39 0.36
N PHE A 349 -9.90 -12.01 1.61
CA PHE A 349 -10.10 -12.99 2.69
C PHE A 349 -11.38 -12.71 3.47
N ARG A 350 -12.09 -13.78 3.86
CA ARG A 350 -13.37 -13.72 4.60
C ARG A 350 -13.30 -12.97 5.93
N TYR A 351 -12.13 -12.88 6.54
CA TYR A 351 -11.91 -12.17 7.81
C TYR A 351 -11.72 -10.65 7.62
N GLN A 352 -11.55 -10.15 6.39
CA GLN A 352 -11.36 -8.73 6.10
C GLN A 352 -12.65 -7.89 6.01
N PRO A 353 -13.79 -8.38 5.44
CA PRO A 353 -15.04 -7.62 5.42
C PRO A 353 -15.66 -7.39 6.81
N TRP A 354 -15.03 -7.85 7.89
CA TRP A 354 -15.55 -7.61 9.22
C TRP A 354 -15.41 -6.14 9.62
N LEU A 355 -16.58 -5.57 9.95
CA LEU A 355 -16.87 -4.24 10.49
C LEU A 355 -16.11 -3.86 11.77
N SER A 356 -15.04 -4.55 12.17
CA SER A 356 -14.16 -4.21 13.30
C SER A 356 -13.28 -2.96 13.05
N LEU A 357 -13.86 -1.98 12.39
CA LEU A 357 -13.74 -0.55 12.70
C LEU A 357 -14.91 -0.11 13.63
N THR A 358 -15.60 -1.05 14.28
CA THR A 358 -16.86 -0.85 15.06
C THR A 358 -16.73 0.11 16.23
N LYS A 359 -15.50 0.52 16.58
CA LYS A 359 -15.26 1.85 17.13
C LYS A 359 -14.45 2.60 16.08
N PRO A 360 -14.91 3.75 15.58
CA PRO A 360 -14.22 4.42 14.51
C PRO A 360 -12.79 4.66 14.99
N MET A 361 -11.79 4.29 14.17
CA MET A 361 -10.37 4.42 14.53
C MET A 361 -10.04 5.85 14.94
N LEU A 362 -10.84 6.78 14.44
CA LEU A 362 -11.01 8.13 14.93
C LEU A 362 -12.35 8.17 15.67
N LYS A 363 -12.34 8.35 16.99
CA LYS A 363 -13.58 8.51 17.78
C LYS A 363 -14.53 9.56 17.20
N ASN A 364 -13.97 10.53 16.48
CA ASN A 364 -14.67 11.55 15.71
C ASN A 364 -14.11 11.54 14.28
N VAL A 365 -14.84 10.97 13.32
CA VAL A 365 -14.58 11.21 11.90
C VAL A 365 -15.31 12.51 11.56
N PRO A 366 -14.61 13.60 11.18
CA PRO A 366 -15.29 14.82 10.77
C PRO A 366 -16.21 14.50 9.57
N PRO A 367 -17.37 15.16 9.38
CA PRO A 367 -18.13 15.00 8.15
C PRO A 367 -17.32 15.53 6.95
N LEU A 368 -17.68 15.08 5.75
CA LEU A 368 -17.18 15.73 4.53
C LEU A 368 -17.62 17.20 4.55
N PRO A 369 -16.81 18.12 4.01
CA PRO A 369 -17.22 19.52 3.91
C PRO A 369 -18.53 19.65 3.12
N PRO A 370 -19.40 20.62 3.47
CA PRO A 370 -20.60 20.89 2.69
C PRO A 370 -20.20 21.24 1.26
N ARG A 371 -20.93 20.67 0.29
CA ARG A 371 -20.73 21.01 -1.13
C ARG A 371 -21.09 22.48 -1.35
N GLN A 372 -20.28 23.18 -2.14
CA GLN A 372 -20.70 24.47 -2.66
C GLN A 372 -21.89 24.20 -3.58
N SER A 373 -22.98 24.95 -3.42
CA SER A 373 -24.20 24.78 -4.21
C SER A 373 -23.83 24.76 -5.70
N ARG A 374 -24.13 23.64 -6.36
CA ARG A 374 -23.90 23.43 -7.80
C ARG A 374 -24.81 24.32 -8.63
#